data_AF-A0A2D9Z9W9-F1
#
_entry.id   AF-A0A2D9Z9W9-F1
#
_cell.length_a   1.000
_cell.length_b   1.000
_cell.length_c   1.000
_cell.angle_alpha   90.00
_cell.angle_beta   90.00
_cell.angle_gamma   90.00
#
_symmetry.space_group_name_H-M   'P 1'
#
loop_
_entity.id
_entity.type
_entity.pdbx_description
1 polymer ?
#
loop_
_entity_poly.entity_id
_entity_poly.type
_entity_poly.pdbx_seq_one_letter_code
_entity_poly.pdbx_strand_id
1 'polypeptide(L)'
;MLILLLSGPLGAAENWTHFRGDQAGRADAAKLPTDIGEGKSVKWKVPIRGKGWASPVIFGEQLWTITATVDGSKMWALCFDKESGKTIHDILVFENEEVRFCHPTNSYASCTPAIEDGTVYVHFGSYGTAAIDTKTGKKKWERRDLDCDHWRGPASSPVIDGDRLIVSYDGFDVQYVVAFDKKSGETIWKKDRGIDYGTDNGDRKKAYSTATVIEHKGRRQAIVPSAMETISYNPSNGEVLWRVRHGGMNAACRPLFHNGLVYITGGDGARAMVAVAPEGSGDITNSAIKWEFSKSVPRRASQLLVDGHLYMMNDQGVASCLNADTGEIVWQQRAGTGEFRSSPVYANGLIYCFSVDGSGVILKTGSTFEKVASFEFDSGFQASPAISGNKMFLRSITDLYCIEAE
;
A
#
# COMPACT_ATOMS: atom_id res chain seq x y z
N MET A 1 23.62 15.32 45.37
CA MET A 1 23.93 14.98 43.97
C MET A 1 22.69 14.32 43.38
N LEU A 2 21.84 15.11 42.72
CA LEU A 2 20.56 14.66 42.18
C LEU A 2 20.78 14.32 40.69
N ILE A 3 20.76 13.05 40.34
CA ILE A 3 20.87 12.59 38.96
C ILE A 3 19.50 12.78 38.31
N LEU A 4 19.34 13.84 37.52
CA LEU A 4 18.20 13.96 36.61
C LEU A 4 18.41 12.97 35.45
N LEU A 5 17.66 11.87 35.48
CA LEU A 5 17.42 11.05 34.30
C LEU A 5 16.48 11.82 33.38
N LEU A 6 17.03 12.49 32.38
CA LEU A 6 16.29 12.98 31.22
C LEU A 6 15.83 11.77 30.41
N SER A 7 14.66 11.23 30.73
CA SER A 7 13.89 10.42 29.80
C SER A 7 13.42 11.33 28.68
N GLY A 8 14.22 11.45 27.62
CA GLY A 8 13.76 12.04 26.37
C GLY A 8 12.53 11.28 25.88
N PRO A 9 11.55 11.94 25.24
CA PRO A 9 10.45 11.23 24.61
C PRO A 9 11.07 10.29 23.57
N LEU A 10 10.89 8.98 23.72
CA LEU A 10 11.10 8.04 22.62
C LEU A 10 10.22 8.55 21.47
N GLY A 11 10.84 9.14 20.45
CA GLY A 11 10.14 9.82 19.37
C GLY A 11 9.22 8.85 18.65
N ALA A 12 7.91 9.02 18.79
CA ALA A 12 6.89 8.23 18.09
C ALA A 12 6.85 8.49 16.56
N ALA A 13 7.92 9.02 15.96
CA ALA A 13 8.00 9.48 14.57
C ALA A 13 8.92 8.62 13.67
N GLU A 14 9.15 7.35 14.01
CA GLU A 14 10.09 6.46 13.28
C GLU A 14 9.48 5.18 12.68
N ASN A 15 8.18 4.92 12.83
CA ASN A 15 7.59 3.69 12.32
C ASN A 15 6.83 3.90 11.01
N TRP A 16 6.92 2.92 10.12
CA TRP A 16 6.17 2.84 8.87
C TRP A 16 5.53 1.46 8.78
N THR A 17 4.47 1.26 9.56
CA THR A 17 4.03 -0.06 10.04
C THR A 17 3.30 -0.91 9.02
N HIS A 18 2.88 -0.36 7.89
CA HIS A 18 2.06 -1.06 6.91
C HIS A 18 2.13 -0.37 5.55
N PHE A 19 1.41 -0.88 4.55
CA PHE A 19 1.41 -0.31 3.20
C PHE A 19 1.09 1.19 3.20
N ARG A 20 2.07 2.00 2.80
CA ARG A 20 2.04 3.48 2.80
C ARG A 20 2.01 4.15 4.18
N GLY A 21 2.21 3.43 5.28
CA GLY A 21 2.25 4.00 6.63
C GLY A 21 0.94 4.64 7.08
N ASP A 22 0.96 5.19 8.30
CA ASP A 22 -0.25 5.71 8.97
C ASP A 22 -0.86 6.93 8.28
N GLN A 23 -0.04 7.71 7.57
CA GLN A 23 -0.46 8.93 6.86
C GLN A 23 -0.57 8.71 5.34
N ALA A 24 -0.76 7.47 4.90
CA ALA A 24 -1.02 7.09 3.51
C ALA A 24 -0.01 7.70 2.50
N GLY A 25 1.28 7.57 2.81
CA GLY A 25 2.41 7.97 1.97
C GLY A 25 3.09 9.26 2.42
N ARG A 26 2.69 9.86 3.54
CA ARG A 26 3.26 11.11 4.04
C ARG A 26 4.20 10.91 5.23
N ALA A 27 5.29 11.66 5.22
CA ALA A 27 6.20 11.87 6.34
C ALA A 27 6.50 13.37 6.45
N ASP A 28 5.55 14.14 6.97
CA ASP A 28 5.54 15.60 6.83
C ASP A 28 6.80 16.29 7.36
N ALA A 29 7.38 15.77 8.44
CA ALA A 29 8.58 16.33 9.08
C ALA A 29 9.91 15.82 8.49
N ALA A 30 9.88 14.81 7.61
CA ALA A 30 11.08 14.18 7.10
C ALA A 30 11.84 15.11 6.14
N LYS A 31 13.14 15.26 6.35
CA LYS A 31 14.04 16.05 5.51
C LYS A 31 14.84 15.13 4.62
N LEU A 32 14.23 14.71 3.52
CA LEU A 32 14.87 13.84 2.54
C LEU A 32 15.73 14.65 1.55
N PRO A 33 16.84 14.08 1.04
CA PRO A 33 17.68 14.74 0.04
C PRO A 33 16.94 14.90 -1.30
N THR A 34 17.37 15.88 -2.10
CA THR A 34 16.91 16.08 -3.49
C THR A 34 17.91 15.60 -4.53
N ASP A 35 19.20 15.47 -4.16
CA ASP A 35 20.22 14.83 -5.01
C ASP A 35 20.26 13.33 -4.70
N ILE A 36 19.31 12.60 -5.26
CA ILE A 36 19.20 11.14 -5.11
C ILE A 36 19.43 10.46 -6.46
N GLY A 37 19.68 9.16 -6.43
CA GLY A 37 19.96 8.33 -7.60
C GLY A 37 21.04 7.30 -7.28
N GLU A 38 21.43 6.51 -8.28
CA GLU A 38 22.53 5.57 -8.10
C GLU A 38 23.81 6.31 -7.66
N GLY A 39 24.42 5.86 -6.57
CA GLY A 39 25.62 6.47 -5.98
C GLY A 39 25.42 7.84 -5.32
N LYS A 40 24.18 8.35 -5.22
CA LYS A 40 23.87 9.68 -4.67
C LYS A 40 22.96 9.63 -3.45
N SER A 41 23.42 10.19 -2.33
CA SER A 41 22.71 10.15 -1.04
C SER A 41 22.29 8.73 -0.63
N VAL A 42 23.02 7.71 -1.08
CA VAL A 42 22.81 6.30 -0.73
C VAL A 42 23.66 5.98 0.48
N LYS A 43 23.02 5.84 1.65
CA LYS A 43 23.71 5.44 2.89
C LYS A 43 24.19 4.00 2.80
N TRP A 44 23.32 3.12 2.32
CA TRP A 44 23.64 1.73 2.05
C TRP A 44 22.74 1.17 0.94
N LYS A 45 23.26 0.16 0.25
CA LYS A 45 22.59 -0.66 -0.77
C LYS A 45 22.94 -2.12 -0.51
N VAL A 46 21.93 -2.98 -0.43
CA VAL A 46 22.12 -4.42 -0.24
C VAL A 46 21.29 -5.23 -1.24
N PRO A 47 21.81 -6.33 -1.79
CA PRO A 47 21.05 -7.17 -2.71
C PRO A 47 19.90 -7.86 -1.96
N ILE A 48 18.75 -7.99 -2.62
CA ILE A 48 17.59 -8.70 -2.09
C ILE A 48 17.36 -10.01 -2.86
N ARG A 49 17.03 -11.08 -2.14
CA ARG A 49 16.75 -12.38 -2.76
C ARG A 49 15.37 -12.45 -3.40
N GLY A 50 15.28 -13.23 -4.47
CA GLY A 50 14.01 -13.54 -5.11
C GLY A 50 13.35 -12.30 -5.74
N LYS A 51 12.03 -12.38 -5.90
CA LYS A 51 11.19 -11.35 -6.51
C LYS A 51 10.02 -11.04 -5.58
N GLY A 52 9.61 -9.78 -5.46
CA GLY A 52 8.46 -9.35 -4.65
C GLY A 52 8.09 -7.93 -5.01
N TRP A 53 6.85 -7.48 -4.84
CA TRP A 53 6.50 -6.06 -5.03
C TRP A 53 6.03 -5.40 -3.73
N ALA A 54 6.12 -6.14 -2.62
CA ALA A 54 5.85 -5.64 -1.29
C ALA A 54 6.72 -4.44 -0.96
N SER A 55 6.11 -3.39 -0.42
CA SER A 55 6.83 -2.24 0.10
C SER A 55 7.54 -2.61 1.42
N PRO A 56 8.67 -1.98 1.76
CA PRO A 56 9.24 -2.13 3.08
C PRO A 56 8.29 -1.58 4.16
N VAL A 57 8.33 -2.17 5.34
CA VAL A 57 7.69 -1.66 6.57
C VAL A 57 8.69 -1.60 7.69
N ILE A 58 8.52 -0.65 8.61
CA ILE A 58 9.53 -0.30 9.60
C ILE A 58 8.89 -0.25 10.99
N PHE A 59 9.53 -0.91 11.95
CA PHE A 59 9.23 -0.78 13.37
C PHE A 59 10.53 -0.72 14.18
N GLY A 60 10.80 0.42 14.81
CA GLY A 60 12.08 0.71 15.47
C GLY A 60 13.24 0.58 14.49
N GLU A 61 14.18 -0.31 14.80
CA GLU A 61 15.39 -0.55 13.99
C GLU A 61 15.22 -1.66 12.94
N GLN A 62 14.02 -2.23 12.81
CA GLN A 62 13.77 -3.33 11.89
C GLN A 62 13.03 -2.86 10.64
N LEU A 63 13.60 -3.15 9.47
CA LEU A 63 12.96 -3.04 8.17
C LEU A 63 12.56 -4.43 7.68
N TRP A 64 11.27 -4.62 7.41
CA TRP A 64 10.70 -5.88 6.94
C TRP A 64 10.15 -5.77 5.52
N THR A 65 10.25 -6.86 4.76
CA THR A 65 9.57 -7.05 3.47
C THR A 65 9.39 -8.54 3.18
N ILE A 66 8.73 -8.88 2.08
CA ILE A 66 8.54 -10.27 1.63
C ILE A 66 9.00 -10.47 0.19
N THR A 67 9.47 -11.67 -0.11
CA THR A 67 9.85 -12.08 -1.46
C THR A 67 9.41 -13.52 -1.73
N ALA A 68 9.47 -13.92 -2.99
CA ALA A 68 9.24 -15.29 -3.43
C ALA A 68 10.26 -15.68 -4.52
N THR A 69 10.41 -16.97 -4.78
CA THR A 69 11.05 -17.42 -6.01
C THR A 69 10.25 -16.94 -7.23
N VAL A 70 10.92 -16.80 -8.38
CA VAL A 70 10.26 -16.40 -9.64
C VAL A 70 9.14 -17.37 -10.01
N ASP A 71 9.32 -18.66 -9.70
CA ASP A 71 8.34 -19.72 -9.92
C ASP A 71 7.29 -19.85 -8.81
N GLY A 72 7.36 -19.06 -7.73
CA GLY A 72 6.40 -19.07 -6.62
C GLY A 72 6.47 -20.28 -5.67
N SER A 73 7.37 -21.22 -5.91
CA SER A 73 7.51 -22.44 -5.10
C SER A 73 7.91 -22.17 -3.65
N LYS A 74 8.57 -21.04 -3.37
CA LYS A 74 9.03 -20.68 -2.03
C LYS A 74 8.82 -19.19 -1.74
N MET A 75 8.51 -18.86 -0.48
CA MET A 75 8.14 -17.51 -0.05
C MET A 75 8.81 -17.14 1.28
N TRP A 76 9.34 -15.92 1.37
CA TRP A 76 10.16 -15.45 2.49
C TRP A 76 9.64 -14.19 3.15
N ALA A 77 9.88 -14.09 4.45
CA ALA A 77 9.89 -12.84 5.20
C ALA A 77 11.35 -12.47 5.50
N LEU A 78 11.73 -11.24 5.14
CA LEU A 78 13.10 -10.74 5.29
C LEU A 78 13.08 -9.56 6.26
N CYS A 79 14.03 -9.54 7.19
CA CYS A 79 14.26 -8.43 8.10
C CYS A 79 15.70 -7.94 7.98
N PHE A 80 15.86 -6.63 7.92
CA PHE A 80 17.14 -5.94 7.86
C PHE A 80 17.23 -4.92 8.99
N ASP A 81 18.44 -4.69 9.47
CA ASP A 81 18.77 -3.57 10.33
C ASP A 81 18.64 -2.27 9.53
N LYS A 82 17.78 -1.36 10.00
CA LYS A 82 17.44 -0.10 9.33
C LYS A 82 18.66 0.78 9.09
N GLU A 83 19.63 0.78 10.00
CA GLU A 83 20.78 1.68 9.94
C GLU A 83 21.92 1.16 9.06
N SER A 84 22.17 -0.15 9.06
CA SER A 84 23.30 -0.77 8.35
C SER A 84 22.93 -1.61 7.12
N GLY A 85 21.64 -1.93 6.94
CA GLY A 85 21.16 -2.83 5.89
C GLY A 85 21.53 -4.30 6.11
N LYS A 86 22.13 -4.66 7.24
CA LYS A 86 22.50 -6.07 7.54
C LYS A 86 21.26 -6.91 7.77
N THR A 87 21.24 -8.13 7.22
CA THR A 87 20.17 -9.09 7.46
C THR A 87 20.10 -9.48 8.94
N ILE A 88 18.92 -9.34 9.53
CA ILE A 88 18.57 -9.83 10.87
C ILE A 88 17.85 -11.18 10.74
N HIS A 89 16.88 -11.27 9.83
CA HIS A 89 16.11 -12.49 9.58
C HIS A 89 15.96 -12.77 8.09
N ASP A 90 16.05 -14.05 7.72
CA ASP A 90 15.77 -14.59 6.38
C ASP A 90 14.95 -15.87 6.57
N ILE A 91 13.63 -15.72 6.60
CA ILE A 91 12.70 -16.75 7.07
C ILE A 91 11.95 -17.31 5.89
N LEU A 92 12.17 -18.58 5.56
CA LEU A 92 11.31 -19.32 4.65
C LEU A 92 9.95 -19.55 5.34
N VAL A 93 8.92 -18.87 4.85
CA VAL A 93 7.57 -18.90 5.45
C VAL A 93 6.79 -20.07 4.90
N PHE A 94 6.78 -20.21 3.57
CA PHE A 94 5.97 -21.19 2.84
C PHE A 94 6.77 -21.85 1.71
N GLU A 95 6.58 -23.16 1.56
CA GLU A 95 6.90 -23.93 0.36
C GLU A 95 5.58 -24.42 -0.25
N ASN A 96 5.49 -24.41 -1.59
CA ASN A 96 4.28 -24.73 -2.35
C ASN A 96 4.62 -25.73 -3.45
N GLU A 97 3.95 -26.88 -3.44
CA GLU A 97 4.09 -27.91 -4.48
C GLU A 97 3.38 -27.50 -5.76
N GLU A 98 2.21 -26.88 -5.63
CA GLU A 98 1.42 -26.35 -6.73
C GLU A 98 1.43 -24.83 -6.70
N VAL A 99 1.77 -24.23 -7.85
CA VAL A 99 1.79 -22.78 -8.02
C VAL A 99 0.86 -22.40 -9.15
N ARG A 100 -0.15 -21.58 -8.84
CA ARG A 100 -1.07 -20.99 -9.81
C ARG A 100 -0.37 -19.89 -10.60
N PHE A 101 -0.87 -19.63 -11.81
CA PHE A 101 -0.35 -18.57 -12.67
C PHE A 101 -0.25 -17.22 -11.93
N CYS A 102 0.80 -16.47 -12.24
CA CYS A 102 1.00 -15.08 -11.81
C CYS A 102 1.46 -14.27 -13.02
N HIS A 103 0.82 -13.11 -13.25
CA HIS A 103 1.15 -12.27 -14.39
C HIS A 103 2.57 -11.70 -14.24
N PRO A 104 3.36 -11.53 -15.32
CA PRO A 104 4.75 -11.05 -15.23
C PRO A 104 4.91 -9.68 -14.53
N THR A 105 3.90 -8.82 -14.67
CA THR A 105 3.84 -7.51 -14.00
C THR A 105 3.51 -7.58 -12.51
N ASN A 106 3.26 -8.78 -11.97
CA ASN A 106 2.99 -9.04 -10.56
C ASN A 106 4.02 -10.04 -9.99
N SER A 107 3.91 -10.34 -8.70
CA SER A 107 4.73 -11.30 -7.98
C SER A 107 3.87 -12.03 -6.94
N TYR A 108 4.30 -13.22 -6.54
CA TYR A 108 3.68 -13.95 -5.44
C TYR A 108 3.83 -13.25 -4.08
N ALA A 109 4.75 -12.29 -3.99
CA ALA A 109 5.07 -11.52 -2.78
C ALA A 109 4.82 -10.02 -2.98
N SER A 110 3.63 -9.63 -3.47
CA SER A 110 3.27 -8.23 -3.69
C SER A 110 2.51 -7.58 -2.54
N CYS A 111 1.89 -8.39 -1.66
CA CYS A 111 1.21 -7.89 -0.48
C CYS A 111 2.24 -7.34 0.52
N THR A 112 2.19 -6.04 0.79
CA THR A 112 3.08 -5.42 1.77
C THR A 112 2.75 -5.94 3.18
N PRO A 113 3.74 -6.40 3.98
CA PRO A 113 3.48 -6.83 5.35
C PRO A 113 2.87 -5.73 6.23
N ALA A 114 2.34 -6.11 7.38
CA ALA A 114 2.03 -5.17 8.45
C ALA A 114 2.85 -5.55 9.69
N ILE A 115 3.31 -4.57 10.47
CA ILE A 115 4.15 -4.79 11.64
C ILE A 115 3.69 -3.93 12.81
N GLU A 116 3.76 -4.51 13.99
CA GLU A 116 3.61 -3.81 15.27
C GLU A 116 4.63 -4.35 16.25
N ASP A 117 4.62 -3.84 17.48
CA ASP A 117 5.58 -4.27 18.49
C ASP A 117 5.56 -5.81 18.68
N GLY A 118 6.73 -6.43 18.52
CA GLY A 118 6.93 -7.86 18.66
C GLY A 118 6.33 -8.77 17.57
N THR A 119 5.60 -8.25 16.57
CA THR A 119 4.93 -9.10 15.55
C THR A 119 4.90 -8.49 14.15
N VAL A 120 5.31 -9.26 13.15
CA VAL A 120 5.10 -8.94 11.72
C VAL A 120 4.11 -9.94 11.12
N TYR A 121 3.13 -9.42 10.40
CA TYR A 121 2.09 -10.16 9.69
C TYR A 121 2.41 -10.15 8.19
N VAL A 122 2.64 -11.34 7.64
CA VAL A 122 2.94 -11.54 6.22
C VAL A 122 1.78 -12.24 5.54
N HIS A 123 1.53 -11.87 4.29
CA HIS A 123 0.41 -12.38 3.50
C HIS A 123 0.86 -12.62 2.07
N PHE A 124 0.49 -13.76 1.50
CA PHE A 124 0.84 -14.18 0.14
C PHE A 124 -0.40 -14.63 -0.63
N GLY A 125 -1.57 -14.00 -0.39
CA GLY A 125 -2.82 -14.43 -1.00
C GLY A 125 -3.30 -15.78 -0.48
N SER A 126 -3.70 -16.66 -1.39
CA SER A 126 -4.17 -18.00 -1.07
C SER A 126 -3.06 -18.96 -0.65
N TYR A 127 -1.78 -18.61 -0.90
CA TYR A 127 -0.65 -19.41 -0.42
C TYR A 127 -0.49 -19.38 1.09
N GLY A 128 -0.91 -18.28 1.74
CA GLY A 128 -1.09 -18.23 3.18
C GLY A 128 -0.86 -16.85 3.81
N THR A 129 -1.19 -16.79 5.09
CA THR A 129 -0.97 -15.66 6.00
C THR A 129 -0.29 -16.17 7.25
N ALA A 130 0.68 -15.44 7.80
CA ALA A 130 1.35 -15.82 9.04
C ALA A 130 1.66 -14.60 9.92
N ALA A 131 1.62 -14.80 11.24
CA ALA A 131 2.25 -13.90 12.19
C ALA A 131 3.59 -14.46 12.62
N ILE A 132 4.61 -13.60 12.63
CA ILE A 132 5.99 -13.95 12.96
C ILE A 132 6.45 -13.07 14.12
N ASP A 133 7.09 -13.69 15.10
CA ASP A 133 7.76 -12.99 16.18
C ASP A 133 8.99 -12.24 15.66
N THR A 134 9.02 -10.91 15.83
CA THR A 134 10.03 -10.04 15.23
C THR A 134 11.42 -10.15 15.87
N LYS A 135 11.53 -10.83 17.02
CA LYS A 135 12.80 -11.04 17.71
C LYS A 135 13.41 -12.40 17.37
N THR A 136 12.57 -13.44 17.29
CA THR A 136 13.03 -14.82 17.11
C THR A 136 12.89 -15.32 15.68
N GLY A 137 12.08 -14.65 14.84
CA GLY A 137 11.75 -15.10 13.50
C GLY A 137 10.85 -16.33 13.45
N LYS A 138 10.28 -16.77 14.58
CA LYS A 138 9.39 -17.94 14.64
C LYS A 138 7.95 -17.55 14.27
N LYS A 139 7.27 -18.41 13.50
CA LYS A 139 5.83 -18.29 13.26
C LYS A 139 5.08 -18.47 14.58
N LYS A 140 4.26 -17.49 14.95
CA LYS A 140 3.30 -17.56 16.06
C LYS A 140 2.07 -18.36 15.64
N TRP A 141 1.60 -18.12 14.42
CA TRP A 141 0.54 -18.87 13.75
C TRP A 141 0.67 -18.73 12.23
N GLU A 142 0.00 -19.62 11.50
CA GLU A 142 -0.19 -19.52 10.05
C GLU A 142 -1.58 -20.00 9.63
N ARG A 143 -2.03 -19.54 8.46
CA ARG A 143 -3.30 -19.91 7.82
C ARG A 143 -3.05 -20.15 6.34
N ARG A 144 -3.55 -21.28 5.82
CA ARG A 144 -3.45 -21.68 4.40
C ARG A 144 -4.79 -22.21 3.84
N ASP A 145 -5.87 -22.05 4.61
CA ASP A 145 -7.20 -22.60 4.34
C ASP A 145 -8.13 -21.64 3.58
N LEU A 146 -7.60 -20.51 3.09
CA LEU A 146 -8.36 -19.49 2.37
C LEU A 146 -8.05 -19.55 0.88
N ASP A 147 -8.90 -20.24 0.14
CA ASP A 147 -8.75 -20.38 -1.30
C ASP A 147 -9.27 -19.16 -2.06
N CYS A 148 -8.59 -18.86 -3.16
CA CYS A 148 -8.85 -17.79 -4.12
C CYS A 148 -7.91 -17.98 -5.30
N ASP A 149 -8.44 -18.14 -6.51
CA ASP A 149 -7.64 -18.05 -7.72
C ASP A 149 -7.35 -16.59 -8.05
N HIS A 150 -6.17 -16.12 -7.64
CA HIS A 150 -5.74 -14.76 -7.95
C HIS A 150 -5.56 -14.53 -9.45
N TRP A 151 -5.25 -15.58 -10.24
CA TRP A 151 -4.88 -15.59 -11.66
C TRP A 151 -3.70 -14.67 -12.03
N ARG A 152 -3.75 -13.38 -11.72
CA ARG A 152 -2.67 -12.41 -11.96
C ARG A 152 -1.74 -12.24 -10.76
N GLY A 153 -1.95 -12.99 -9.68
CA GLY A 153 -1.18 -12.92 -8.43
C GLY A 153 -1.83 -12.02 -7.36
N PRO A 154 -1.54 -12.25 -6.07
CA PRO A 154 -2.12 -11.48 -4.96
C PRO A 154 -1.47 -10.09 -4.84
N ALA A 155 -2.16 -9.13 -4.21
CA ALA A 155 -1.59 -7.79 -3.94
C ALA A 155 -2.27 -7.02 -2.79
N SER A 156 -3.46 -7.43 -2.34
CA SER A 156 -4.15 -6.83 -1.21
C SER A 156 -3.35 -7.05 0.08
N SER A 157 -2.87 -5.98 0.70
CA SER A 157 -2.03 -6.06 1.89
C SER A 157 -2.88 -6.19 3.17
N PRO A 158 -2.41 -6.89 4.21
CA PRO A 158 -3.11 -6.94 5.50
C PRO A 158 -3.18 -5.57 6.18
N VAL A 159 -4.28 -5.31 6.87
CA VAL A 159 -4.51 -4.09 7.67
C VAL A 159 -4.76 -4.46 9.13
N ILE A 160 -4.00 -3.86 10.04
CA ILE A 160 -4.19 -4.03 11.49
C ILE A 160 -5.29 -3.07 11.96
N ASP A 161 -6.28 -3.58 12.68
CA ASP A 161 -7.35 -2.79 13.32
C ASP A 161 -7.66 -3.30 14.73
N GLY A 162 -7.07 -2.66 15.74
CA GLY A 162 -7.16 -3.15 17.13
C GLY A 162 -6.58 -4.57 17.22
N ASP A 163 -7.37 -5.53 17.70
CA ASP A 163 -6.99 -6.96 17.75
C ASP A 163 -7.22 -7.71 16.42
N ARG A 164 -7.55 -7.01 15.33
CA ARG A 164 -7.92 -7.64 14.04
C ARG A 164 -6.84 -7.46 12.99
N LEU A 165 -6.75 -8.46 12.11
CA LEU A 165 -6.02 -8.39 10.84
C LEU A 165 -7.02 -8.57 9.69
N ILE A 166 -7.24 -7.53 8.89
CA ILE A 166 -8.22 -7.53 7.79
C ILE A 166 -7.50 -7.75 6.46
N VAL A 167 -8.01 -8.70 5.66
CA VAL A 167 -7.44 -9.07 4.35
C VAL A 167 -8.57 -9.26 3.33
N SER A 168 -8.34 -8.78 2.11
CA SER A 168 -9.27 -8.90 0.98
C SER A 168 -8.80 -9.94 -0.03
N TYR A 169 -9.72 -10.76 -0.51
CA TYR A 169 -9.52 -11.71 -1.59
C TYR A 169 -10.47 -11.33 -2.71
N ASP A 170 -9.92 -10.84 -3.83
CA ASP A 170 -10.70 -10.43 -4.99
C ASP A 170 -10.14 -11.15 -6.23
N GLY A 171 -10.32 -12.47 -6.25
CA GLY A 171 -9.79 -13.38 -7.27
C GLY A 171 -10.64 -13.42 -8.54
N PHE A 172 -10.20 -14.26 -9.47
CA PHE A 172 -10.91 -14.59 -10.69
C PHE A 172 -12.21 -15.34 -10.40
N ASP A 173 -12.19 -16.22 -9.40
CA ASP A 173 -13.25 -17.15 -9.04
C ASP A 173 -14.16 -16.61 -7.92
N VAL A 174 -13.59 -16.04 -6.85
CA VAL A 174 -14.32 -15.64 -5.63
C VAL A 174 -13.88 -14.28 -5.10
N GLN A 175 -14.82 -13.59 -4.42
CA GLN A 175 -14.56 -12.28 -3.82
C GLN A 175 -15.09 -12.22 -2.38
N TYR A 176 -14.20 -12.08 -1.41
CA TYR A 176 -14.55 -12.01 0.01
C TYR A 176 -13.53 -11.20 0.82
N VAL A 177 -13.94 -10.78 2.01
CA VAL A 177 -13.07 -10.12 3.01
C VAL A 177 -13.06 -10.97 4.28
N VAL A 178 -11.91 -11.07 4.93
CA VAL A 178 -11.73 -11.81 6.18
C VAL A 178 -11.10 -10.90 7.22
N ALA A 179 -11.56 -10.99 8.46
CA ALA A 179 -10.82 -10.51 9.62
C ALA A 179 -10.41 -11.69 10.50
N PHE A 180 -9.12 -11.73 10.83
CA PHE A 180 -8.56 -12.65 11.81
C PHE A 180 -8.42 -11.96 13.16
N ASP A 181 -8.48 -12.73 14.24
CA ASP A 181 -7.80 -12.35 15.49
C ASP A 181 -6.30 -12.36 15.21
N LYS A 182 -5.64 -11.21 15.38
CA LYS A 182 -4.23 -11.08 15.02
C LYS A 182 -3.30 -11.89 15.94
N LYS A 183 -3.74 -12.27 17.14
CA LYS A 183 -2.92 -13.02 18.11
C LYS A 183 -3.00 -14.52 17.88
N SER A 184 -4.19 -15.07 17.61
CA SER A 184 -4.40 -16.51 17.41
C SER A 184 -4.41 -16.91 15.93
N GLY A 185 -4.72 -15.99 15.03
CA GLY A 185 -4.96 -16.26 13.62
C GLY A 185 -6.34 -16.81 13.32
N GLU A 186 -7.23 -16.96 14.32
CA GLU A 186 -8.60 -17.48 14.13
C GLU A 186 -9.48 -16.49 13.36
N THR A 187 -10.41 -17.00 12.56
CA THR A 187 -11.34 -16.15 11.82
C THR A 187 -12.36 -15.53 12.77
N ILE A 188 -12.41 -14.20 12.87
CA ILE A 188 -13.46 -13.47 13.58
C ILE A 188 -14.70 -13.35 12.68
N TRP A 189 -14.50 -12.97 11.43
CA TRP A 189 -15.56 -12.96 10.42
C TRP A 189 -14.98 -13.15 9.02
N LYS A 190 -15.79 -13.73 8.13
CA LYS A 190 -15.56 -13.83 6.68
C LYS A 190 -16.84 -13.43 5.96
N LYS A 191 -16.72 -12.58 4.96
CA LYS A 191 -17.87 -12.04 4.22
C LYS A 191 -17.64 -12.13 2.72
N ASP A 192 -18.54 -12.84 2.06
CA ASP A 192 -18.70 -12.73 0.62
C ASP A 192 -19.10 -11.29 0.26
N ARG A 193 -18.52 -10.75 -0.82
CA ARG A 193 -18.77 -9.36 -1.20
C ARG A 193 -20.17 -9.16 -1.80
N GLY A 194 -20.78 -10.19 -2.38
CA GLY A 194 -22.11 -10.14 -2.98
C GLY A 194 -22.24 -9.02 -4.01
N ILE A 195 -21.23 -8.84 -4.85
CA ILE A 195 -21.22 -7.84 -5.92
C ILE A 195 -21.82 -8.46 -7.18
N ASP A 196 -22.85 -7.81 -7.73
CA ASP A 196 -23.31 -8.13 -9.08
C ASP A 196 -22.42 -7.43 -10.11
N TYR A 197 -21.49 -8.20 -10.68
CA TYR A 197 -20.57 -7.72 -11.70
C TYR A 197 -21.20 -7.59 -13.10
N GLY A 198 -22.41 -8.13 -13.33
CA GLY A 198 -23.03 -8.17 -14.65
C GLY A 198 -22.25 -8.99 -15.68
N THR A 199 -21.36 -9.89 -15.24
CA THR A 199 -20.53 -10.74 -16.09
C THR A 199 -20.06 -11.98 -15.32
N ASP A 200 -19.88 -13.08 -16.03
CA ASP A 200 -19.26 -14.31 -15.54
C ASP A 200 -17.73 -14.34 -15.72
N ASN A 201 -17.17 -13.45 -16.57
CA ASN A 201 -15.74 -13.34 -16.80
C ASN A 201 -15.02 -12.90 -15.53
N GLY A 202 -14.35 -13.86 -14.87
CA GLY A 202 -13.56 -13.66 -13.66
C GLY A 202 -12.47 -12.60 -13.81
N ASP A 203 -11.98 -12.34 -15.03
CA ASP A 203 -10.94 -11.32 -15.21
C ASP A 203 -11.45 -9.93 -14.78
N ARG A 204 -12.75 -9.67 -14.99
CA ARG A 204 -13.45 -8.42 -14.68
C ARG A 204 -13.88 -8.25 -13.22
N LYS A 205 -13.72 -9.28 -12.39
CA LYS A 205 -14.13 -9.28 -10.97
C LYS A 205 -12.99 -8.94 -10.01
N LYS A 206 -11.76 -8.94 -10.50
CA LYS A 206 -10.55 -8.82 -9.68
C LYS A 206 -10.27 -7.41 -9.19
N ALA A 207 -9.67 -7.36 -8.01
CA ALA A 207 -9.07 -6.18 -7.41
C ALA A 207 -7.81 -6.54 -6.62
N TYR A 208 -7.05 -5.50 -6.29
CA TYR A 208 -5.72 -5.58 -5.67
C TYR A 208 -5.57 -4.58 -4.53
N SER A 209 -6.61 -3.82 -4.22
CA SER A 209 -6.59 -2.72 -3.27
C SER A 209 -6.43 -3.19 -1.83
N THR A 210 -5.61 -2.46 -1.09
CA THR A 210 -5.52 -2.54 0.37
C THR A 210 -6.60 -1.66 1.00
N ALA A 211 -7.25 -2.15 2.05
CA ALA A 211 -8.30 -1.42 2.77
C ALA A 211 -7.75 -0.18 3.51
N THR A 212 -8.65 0.75 3.84
CA THR A 212 -8.38 1.82 4.81
C THR A 212 -9.44 1.77 5.89
N VAL A 213 -9.02 1.73 7.16
CA VAL A 213 -9.94 1.89 8.29
C VAL A 213 -10.01 3.36 8.67
N ILE A 214 -11.22 3.89 8.80
CA ILE A 214 -11.49 5.27 9.14
C ILE A 214 -12.44 5.35 10.34
N GLU A 215 -12.42 6.49 11.02
CA GLU A 215 -13.47 6.90 11.92
C GLU A 215 -14.07 8.21 11.43
N HIS A 216 -15.39 8.22 11.21
CA HIS A 216 -16.11 9.41 10.75
C HIS A 216 -17.41 9.55 11.53
N LYS A 217 -17.62 10.71 12.15
CA LYS A 217 -18.80 11.02 12.97
C LYS A 217 -19.13 9.92 13.99
N GLY A 218 -18.10 9.38 14.66
CA GLY A 218 -18.24 8.33 15.67
C GLY A 218 -18.52 6.92 15.12
N ARG A 219 -18.43 6.71 13.80
CA ARG A 219 -18.57 5.40 13.16
C ARG A 219 -17.21 4.93 12.61
N ARG A 220 -16.68 3.84 13.16
CA ARG A 220 -15.49 3.14 12.66
C ARG A 220 -15.86 2.25 11.47
N GLN A 221 -15.11 2.33 10.38
CA GLN A 221 -15.46 1.72 9.09
C GLN A 221 -14.21 1.20 8.38
N ALA A 222 -14.23 -0.04 7.89
CA ALA A 222 -13.23 -0.56 6.97
C ALA A 222 -13.70 -0.33 5.53
N ILE A 223 -13.04 0.57 4.81
CA ILE A 223 -13.31 0.89 3.42
C ILE A 223 -12.49 -0.06 2.54
N VAL A 224 -13.18 -0.92 1.79
CA VAL A 224 -12.53 -2.01 1.04
C VAL A 224 -12.93 -1.96 -0.44
N PRO A 225 -12.08 -1.41 -1.31
CA PRO A 225 -12.36 -1.38 -2.74
C PRO A 225 -12.40 -2.78 -3.36
N SER A 226 -13.15 -2.92 -4.44
CA SER A 226 -13.16 -4.09 -5.33
C SER A 226 -13.35 -3.62 -6.78
N ALA A 227 -13.48 -4.55 -7.73
CA ALA A 227 -14.03 -4.22 -9.03
C ALA A 227 -15.50 -3.82 -8.88
N MET A 228 -15.97 -2.89 -9.71
CA MET A 228 -17.32 -2.33 -9.75
C MET A 228 -17.78 -1.55 -8.51
N GLU A 229 -17.49 -2.02 -7.31
CA GLU A 229 -17.97 -1.46 -6.05
C GLU A 229 -16.85 -1.31 -5.01
N THR A 230 -16.98 -0.27 -4.20
CA THR A 230 -16.28 -0.18 -2.91
C THR A 230 -17.28 -0.38 -1.79
N ILE A 231 -16.96 -1.28 -0.85
CA ILE A 231 -17.85 -1.67 0.24
C ILE A 231 -17.20 -1.25 1.56
N SER A 232 -18.01 -0.62 2.42
CA SER A 232 -17.65 -0.31 3.79
C SER A 232 -18.20 -1.36 4.73
N TYR A 233 -17.36 -1.84 5.63
CA TYR A 233 -17.73 -2.82 6.65
C TYR A 233 -17.55 -2.25 8.04
N ASN A 234 -18.37 -2.68 8.98
CA ASN A 234 -18.04 -2.57 10.40
C ASN A 234 -16.86 -3.52 10.66
N PRO A 235 -15.67 -3.02 11.04
CA PRO A 235 -14.49 -3.86 11.15
C PRO A 235 -14.62 -4.90 12.27
N SER A 236 -15.50 -4.68 13.25
CA SER A 236 -15.65 -5.59 14.39
C SER A 236 -16.34 -6.91 14.04
N ASN A 237 -17.31 -6.89 13.13
CA ASN A 237 -18.23 -8.00 12.87
C ASN A 237 -18.47 -8.29 11.36
N GLY A 238 -17.92 -7.48 10.46
CA GLY A 238 -18.08 -7.63 9.01
C GLY A 238 -19.46 -7.25 8.48
N GLU A 239 -20.29 -6.54 9.25
CA GLU A 239 -21.55 -6.01 8.75
C GLU A 239 -21.30 -5.00 7.62
N VAL A 240 -21.99 -5.15 6.48
CA VAL A 240 -21.93 -4.17 5.39
C VAL A 240 -22.64 -2.90 5.86
N LEU A 241 -21.90 -1.81 5.94
CA LEU A 241 -22.44 -0.50 6.29
C LEU A 241 -23.04 0.17 5.06
N TRP A 242 -22.24 0.28 4.00
CA TRP A 242 -22.68 0.84 2.72
C TRP A 242 -21.84 0.32 1.56
N ARG A 243 -22.34 0.52 0.34
CA ARG A 243 -21.63 0.27 -0.92
C ARG A 243 -21.78 1.44 -1.88
N VAL A 244 -20.75 1.68 -2.68
CA VAL A 244 -20.76 2.66 -3.78
C VAL A 244 -20.30 2.00 -5.06
N ARG A 245 -21.12 2.11 -6.12
CA ARG A 245 -20.85 1.53 -7.44
C ARG A 245 -20.19 2.56 -8.34
N HIS A 246 -18.86 2.57 -8.33
CA HIS A 246 -18.06 3.39 -9.25
C HIS A 246 -17.91 2.74 -10.64
N GLY A 247 -18.13 1.43 -10.74
CA GLY A 247 -17.86 0.68 -11.96
C GLY A 247 -16.37 0.36 -12.12
N GLY A 248 -15.97 -0.09 -13.30
CA GLY A 248 -14.57 -0.42 -13.58
C GLY A 248 -14.07 -1.71 -12.91
N MET A 249 -12.78 -1.98 -13.08
CA MET A 249 -12.13 -3.21 -12.63
C MET A 249 -10.66 -2.96 -12.25
N ASN A 250 -10.01 -3.92 -11.60
CA ASN A 250 -8.60 -3.83 -11.20
C ASN A 250 -8.32 -2.66 -10.23
N ALA A 251 -9.26 -2.32 -9.35
CA ALA A 251 -9.00 -1.34 -8.29
C ALA A 251 -7.77 -1.78 -7.48
N ALA A 252 -6.72 -0.95 -7.46
CA ALA A 252 -5.44 -1.26 -6.80
C ALA A 252 -5.00 -0.21 -5.79
N CYS A 253 -5.44 1.05 -5.93
CA CYS A 253 -5.03 2.09 -5.00
C CYS A 253 -5.73 1.93 -3.64
N ARG A 254 -5.02 2.33 -2.58
CA ARG A 254 -5.57 2.41 -1.22
C ARG A 254 -6.44 3.67 -1.09
N PRO A 255 -7.68 3.58 -0.56
CA PRO A 255 -8.53 4.75 -0.36
C PRO A 255 -7.91 5.76 0.60
N LEU A 256 -8.11 7.04 0.32
CA LEU A 256 -7.75 8.13 1.23
C LEU A 256 -8.99 8.66 1.94
N PHE A 257 -8.81 9.23 3.14
CA PHE A 257 -9.88 9.89 3.87
C PHE A 257 -9.42 11.25 4.37
N HIS A 258 -10.18 12.29 4.05
CA HIS A 258 -9.90 13.66 4.46
C HIS A 258 -11.18 14.49 4.42
N ASN A 259 -11.35 15.41 5.38
CA ASN A 259 -12.49 16.33 5.46
C ASN A 259 -13.87 15.68 5.26
N GLY A 260 -14.04 14.45 5.76
CA GLY A 260 -15.31 13.72 5.64
C GLY A 260 -15.58 13.12 4.26
N LEU A 261 -14.60 13.08 3.36
CA LEU A 261 -14.67 12.41 2.06
C LEU A 261 -13.69 11.25 2.00
N VAL A 262 -14.15 10.15 1.40
CA VAL A 262 -13.33 9.01 1.01
C VAL A 262 -13.06 9.11 -0.49
N TYR A 263 -11.78 9.07 -0.86
CA TYR A 263 -11.33 9.09 -2.25
C TYR A 263 -11.03 7.67 -2.69
N ILE A 264 -11.73 7.24 -3.74
CA ILE A 264 -11.71 5.85 -4.23
C ILE A 264 -11.29 5.88 -5.68
N THR A 265 -10.33 5.03 -6.06
CA THR A 265 -10.04 4.74 -7.46
C THR A 265 -10.68 3.43 -7.91
N GLY A 266 -11.47 3.49 -8.98
CA GLY A 266 -12.15 2.32 -9.55
C GLY A 266 -11.29 1.49 -10.52
N GLY A 267 -10.03 1.88 -10.74
CA GLY A 267 -9.14 1.23 -11.69
C GLY A 267 -9.55 1.54 -13.14
N ASP A 268 -9.63 0.50 -13.97
CA ASP A 268 -10.01 0.61 -15.39
C ASP A 268 -11.53 0.79 -15.51
N GLY A 269 -12.02 2.01 -15.74
CA GLY A 269 -13.45 2.28 -15.91
C GLY A 269 -13.81 3.74 -16.17
N ALA A 270 -15.10 3.99 -16.44
CA ALA A 270 -15.61 5.32 -16.77
C ALA A 270 -15.53 6.33 -15.60
N ARG A 271 -15.65 5.85 -14.35
CA ARG A 271 -15.38 6.63 -13.12
C ARG A 271 -14.08 6.14 -12.50
N ALA A 272 -12.95 6.62 -13.03
CA ALA A 272 -11.65 6.14 -12.56
C ALA A 272 -11.37 6.58 -11.10
N MET A 273 -11.97 7.70 -10.67
CA MET A 273 -11.96 8.17 -9.29
C MET A 273 -13.31 8.78 -8.89
N VAL A 274 -13.70 8.57 -7.64
CA VAL A 274 -14.86 9.21 -6.99
C VAL A 274 -14.49 9.69 -5.60
N ALA A 275 -15.06 10.81 -5.17
CA ALA A 275 -15.08 11.23 -3.77
C ALA A 275 -16.46 11.00 -3.17
N VAL A 276 -16.49 10.30 -2.05
CA VAL A 276 -17.73 9.79 -1.44
C VAL A 276 -17.81 10.26 0.01
N ALA A 277 -18.93 10.85 0.40
CA ALA A 277 -19.22 11.04 1.82
C ALA A 277 -19.55 9.67 2.45
N PRO A 278 -18.77 9.15 3.41
CA PRO A 278 -18.92 7.78 3.94
C PRO A 278 -20.04 7.70 5.00
N GLU A 279 -21.21 8.20 4.63
CA GLU A 279 -22.40 8.36 5.46
C GLU A 279 -23.57 7.56 4.87
N GLY A 280 -24.57 7.25 5.71
CA GLY A 280 -25.75 6.48 5.31
C GLY A 280 -25.61 4.97 5.52
N SER A 281 -26.44 4.21 4.80
CA SER A 281 -26.51 2.75 4.87
C SER A 281 -26.97 2.16 3.54
N GLY A 282 -26.52 0.95 3.19
CA GLY A 282 -26.93 0.27 1.95
C GLY A 282 -26.24 0.82 0.71
N ASP A 283 -26.93 0.86 -0.44
CA ASP A 283 -26.39 1.45 -1.66
C ASP A 283 -26.48 2.99 -1.60
N ILE A 284 -25.32 3.63 -1.50
CA ILE A 284 -25.20 5.10 -1.40
C ILE A 284 -24.77 5.74 -2.72
N THR A 285 -24.71 4.99 -3.82
CA THR A 285 -24.15 5.43 -5.12
C THR A 285 -24.70 6.77 -5.59
N ASN A 286 -26.03 6.94 -5.55
CA ASN A 286 -26.67 8.15 -6.08
C ASN A 286 -26.80 9.29 -5.05
N SER A 287 -26.42 9.07 -3.80
CA SER A 287 -26.63 10.04 -2.71
C SER A 287 -25.34 10.58 -2.09
N ALA A 288 -24.24 9.81 -2.19
CA ALA A 288 -23.02 10.10 -1.45
C ALA A 288 -21.82 10.50 -2.33
N ILE A 289 -21.84 10.21 -3.64
CA ILE A 289 -20.80 10.70 -4.57
C ILE A 289 -20.90 12.23 -4.65
N LYS A 290 -19.83 12.92 -4.26
CA LYS A 290 -19.75 14.39 -4.29
C LYS A 290 -19.17 14.90 -5.59
N TRP A 291 -18.17 14.20 -6.12
CA TRP A 291 -17.60 14.46 -7.43
C TRP A 291 -16.94 13.20 -7.97
N GLU A 292 -16.74 13.18 -9.29
CA GLU A 292 -16.04 12.12 -10.02
C GLU A 292 -14.97 12.72 -10.94
N PHE A 293 -13.89 11.98 -11.18
CA PHE A 293 -12.79 12.41 -12.02
C PHE A 293 -12.15 11.20 -12.73
N SER A 294 -11.87 11.34 -14.03
CA SER A 294 -11.35 10.20 -14.83
C SER A 294 -10.10 10.50 -15.65
N LYS A 295 -9.73 11.77 -15.80
CA LYS A 295 -8.61 12.16 -16.65
C LYS A 295 -7.28 11.93 -15.93
N SER A 296 -6.38 11.12 -16.50
CA SER A 296 -5.05 10.90 -15.92
C SER A 296 -5.04 10.31 -14.50
N VAL A 297 -6.09 9.59 -14.09
CA VAL A 297 -6.10 8.85 -12.82
C VAL A 297 -5.13 7.65 -12.91
N PRO A 298 -4.26 7.44 -11.91
CA PRO A 298 -3.38 6.27 -11.88
C PRO A 298 -4.16 4.97 -11.71
N ARG A 299 -3.66 3.90 -12.31
CA ARG A 299 -4.28 2.57 -12.19
C ARG A 299 -3.72 1.78 -11.00
N ARG A 300 -2.46 2.03 -10.64
CA ARG A 300 -1.73 1.27 -9.60
C ARG A 300 -1.13 2.15 -8.50
N ALA A 301 -0.55 3.29 -8.87
CA ALA A 301 0.04 4.21 -7.91
C ALA A 301 -1.06 4.93 -7.10
N SER A 302 -1.04 4.77 -5.78
CA SER A 302 -2.01 5.46 -4.91
C SER A 302 -1.71 6.95 -4.79
N GLN A 303 -2.73 7.78 -4.55
CA GLN A 303 -2.58 9.24 -4.51
C GLN A 303 -1.98 9.74 -3.21
N LEU A 304 -1.55 10.99 -3.17
CA LEU A 304 -1.20 11.71 -1.94
C LEU A 304 -2.22 12.82 -1.71
N LEU A 305 -2.64 13.01 -0.46
CA LEU A 305 -3.45 14.16 -0.07
C LEU A 305 -2.67 15.04 0.90
N VAL A 306 -2.32 16.24 0.44
CA VAL A 306 -1.53 17.22 1.19
C VAL A 306 -2.22 18.58 1.08
N ASP A 307 -2.49 19.22 2.21
CA ASP A 307 -3.05 20.58 2.28
C ASP A 307 -4.25 20.82 1.35
N GLY A 308 -5.25 19.93 1.39
CA GLY A 308 -6.47 20.01 0.58
C GLY A 308 -6.27 19.72 -0.91
N HIS A 309 -5.10 19.22 -1.31
CA HIS A 309 -4.80 18.86 -2.70
C HIS A 309 -4.53 17.37 -2.86
N LEU A 310 -5.10 16.77 -3.90
CA LEU A 310 -4.82 15.41 -4.34
C LEU A 310 -3.74 15.41 -5.41
N TYR A 311 -2.58 14.88 -5.08
CA TYR A 311 -1.46 14.70 -6.01
C TYR A 311 -1.42 13.26 -6.54
N MET A 312 -1.30 13.13 -7.85
CA MET A 312 -1.28 11.85 -8.54
C MET A 312 -0.17 11.80 -9.58
N MET A 313 0.45 10.63 -9.73
CA MET A 313 1.33 10.31 -10.84
C MET A 313 0.70 9.15 -11.61
N ASN A 314 0.27 9.40 -12.84
CA ASN A 314 -0.31 8.33 -13.65
C ASN A 314 0.76 7.39 -14.20
N ASP A 315 0.32 6.22 -14.68
CA ASP A 315 1.18 5.16 -15.20
C ASP A 315 2.12 5.60 -16.34
N GLN A 316 1.89 6.76 -16.97
CA GLN A 316 2.62 7.27 -18.13
C GLN A 316 3.45 8.53 -17.81
N GLY A 317 3.68 8.84 -16.53
CA GLY A 317 4.54 9.95 -16.10
C GLY A 317 3.89 11.34 -16.19
N VAL A 318 2.57 11.41 -16.23
CA VAL A 318 1.81 12.67 -16.09
C VAL A 318 1.46 12.85 -14.62
N ALA A 319 1.94 13.94 -14.04
CA ALA A 319 1.57 14.37 -12.71
C ALA A 319 0.32 15.26 -12.78
N SER A 320 -0.54 15.16 -11.77
CA SER A 320 -1.70 16.03 -11.62
C SER A 320 -1.92 16.41 -10.16
N CYS A 321 -2.52 17.58 -9.96
CA CYS A 321 -2.98 18.10 -8.69
C CYS A 321 -4.43 18.53 -8.84
N LEU A 322 -5.30 17.99 -7.99
CA LEU A 322 -6.71 18.36 -7.91
C LEU A 322 -7.00 19.04 -6.58
N ASN A 323 -7.98 19.94 -6.57
CA ASN A 323 -8.62 20.34 -5.32
C ASN A 323 -9.37 19.12 -4.74
N ALA A 324 -9.08 18.75 -3.49
CA ALA A 324 -9.63 17.54 -2.88
C ALA A 324 -11.12 17.66 -2.55
N ASP A 325 -11.65 18.87 -2.38
CA ASP A 325 -13.07 19.07 -2.05
C ASP A 325 -13.95 19.10 -3.31
N THR A 326 -13.44 19.61 -4.43
CA THR A 326 -14.21 19.80 -5.67
C THR A 326 -13.86 18.83 -6.80
N GLY A 327 -12.67 18.22 -6.77
CA GLY A 327 -12.14 17.40 -7.86
C GLY A 327 -11.63 18.21 -9.07
N GLU A 328 -11.64 19.55 -8.98
CA GLU A 328 -11.18 20.42 -10.06
C GLU A 328 -9.66 20.35 -10.24
N ILE A 329 -9.21 20.34 -11.50
CA ILE A 329 -7.78 20.33 -11.82
C ILE A 329 -7.16 21.66 -11.44
N VAL A 330 -6.17 21.63 -10.55
CA VAL A 330 -5.30 22.77 -10.25
C VAL A 330 -4.18 22.85 -11.28
N TRP A 331 -3.51 21.72 -11.54
CA TRP A 331 -2.58 21.59 -12.65
C TRP A 331 -2.44 20.14 -13.12
N GLN A 332 -2.01 19.96 -14.37
CA GLN A 332 -1.67 18.66 -14.94
C GLN A 332 -0.51 18.82 -15.93
N GLN A 333 0.60 18.12 -15.71
CA GLN A 333 1.83 18.27 -16.51
C GLN A 333 2.56 16.94 -16.70
N ARG A 334 3.25 16.79 -17.83
CA ARG A 334 4.21 15.69 -18.00
C ARG A 334 5.41 15.95 -17.11
N ALA A 335 5.66 15.05 -16.17
CA ALA A 335 6.70 15.20 -15.17
C ALA A 335 7.90 14.27 -15.45
N GLY A 336 7.62 13.01 -15.79
CA GLY A 336 8.62 11.97 -15.99
C GLY A 336 8.48 11.18 -17.29
N THR A 337 9.51 10.39 -17.56
CA THR A 337 9.56 9.33 -18.56
C THR A 337 9.48 7.98 -17.85
N GLY A 338 9.02 6.94 -18.53
CA GLY A 338 8.87 5.61 -17.92
C GLY A 338 7.50 5.34 -17.31
N GLU A 339 7.35 4.14 -16.77
CA GLU A 339 6.08 3.64 -16.23
C GLU A 339 6.03 3.79 -14.71
N PHE A 340 5.08 4.56 -14.19
CA PHE A 340 4.98 4.85 -12.76
C PHE A 340 3.93 3.95 -12.10
N ARG A 341 4.39 2.94 -11.36
CA ARG A 341 3.53 2.00 -10.62
C ARG A 341 3.71 2.07 -9.11
N SER A 342 4.87 2.51 -8.65
CA SER A 342 5.13 2.82 -7.26
C SER A 342 4.25 3.99 -6.83
N SER A 343 3.61 3.87 -5.66
CA SER A 343 2.91 5.01 -5.08
C SER A 343 3.93 6.08 -4.66
N PRO A 344 3.70 7.37 -4.96
CA PRO A 344 4.55 8.43 -4.49
C PRO A 344 4.50 8.57 -2.96
N VAL A 345 5.57 9.15 -2.41
CA VAL A 345 5.66 9.56 -1.01
C VAL A 345 5.91 11.06 -0.88
N TYR A 346 5.42 11.64 0.21
CA TYR A 346 5.57 13.05 0.54
C TYR A 346 6.49 13.23 1.74
N ALA A 347 7.41 14.19 1.65
CA ALA A 347 8.26 14.62 2.75
C ALA A 347 8.55 16.12 2.64
N ASN A 348 8.18 16.90 3.67
CA ASN A 348 8.51 18.32 3.83
C ASN A 348 8.39 19.16 2.55
N GLY A 349 7.20 19.17 1.94
CA GLY A 349 6.89 19.95 0.73
C GLY A 349 7.30 19.32 -0.60
N LEU A 350 7.89 18.11 -0.58
CA LEU A 350 8.37 17.40 -1.76
C LEU A 350 7.62 16.09 -1.95
N ILE A 351 7.39 15.71 -3.20
CA ILE A 351 6.80 14.45 -3.63
C ILE A 351 7.82 13.68 -4.45
N TYR A 352 8.11 12.45 -4.04
CA TYR A 352 9.06 11.56 -4.69
C TYR A 352 8.30 10.48 -5.48
N CYS A 353 8.57 10.41 -6.78
CA CYS A 353 7.92 9.49 -7.71
C CYS A 353 8.96 8.58 -8.36
N PHE A 354 8.72 7.26 -8.35
CA PHE A 354 9.64 6.25 -8.85
C PHE A 354 8.98 5.42 -9.96
N SER A 355 9.72 5.12 -11.01
CA SER A 355 9.26 4.32 -12.14
C SER A 355 9.76 2.87 -12.07
N VAL A 356 9.19 2.03 -12.93
CA VAL A 356 9.57 0.62 -13.13
C VAL A 356 10.93 0.46 -13.81
N ASP A 357 11.47 1.49 -14.47
CA ASP A 357 12.76 1.44 -15.14
C ASP A 357 13.92 2.02 -14.30
N GLY A 358 13.64 2.59 -13.13
CA GLY A 358 14.65 3.16 -12.23
C GLY A 358 14.74 4.68 -12.32
N SER A 359 14.13 5.30 -13.32
CA SER A 359 13.97 6.74 -13.38
C SER A 359 12.96 7.26 -12.34
N GLY A 360 13.04 8.55 -12.04
CA GLY A 360 12.09 9.19 -11.15
C GLY A 360 12.21 10.70 -11.14
N VAL A 361 11.28 11.32 -10.42
CA VAL A 361 11.17 12.78 -10.32
C VAL A 361 10.81 13.21 -8.91
N ILE A 362 11.27 14.40 -8.55
CA ILE A 362 10.88 15.10 -7.33
C ILE A 362 10.04 16.31 -7.74
N LEU A 363 8.85 16.42 -7.17
CA LEU A 363 7.93 17.53 -7.40
C LEU A 363 7.75 18.32 -6.12
N LYS A 364 7.46 19.61 -6.24
CA LYS A 364 7.04 20.42 -5.10
C LYS A 364 5.52 20.40 -4.97
N THR A 365 5.03 20.42 -3.73
CA THR A 365 3.60 20.68 -3.48
C THR A 365 3.28 22.16 -3.70
N GLY A 366 2.03 22.43 -4.07
CA GLY A 366 1.52 23.78 -4.29
C GLY A 366 0.50 23.86 -5.43
N SER A 367 0.03 25.09 -5.65
CA SER A 367 -0.95 25.45 -6.68
C SER A 367 -0.35 25.57 -8.09
N THR A 368 0.98 25.52 -8.20
CA THR A 368 1.70 25.52 -9.48
C THR A 368 2.56 24.27 -9.60
N PHE A 369 2.66 23.74 -10.81
CA PHE A 369 3.57 22.63 -11.09
C PHE A 369 5.03 23.11 -11.02
N GLU A 370 5.85 22.43 -10.22
CA GLU A 370 7.29 22.65 -10.12
C GLU A 370 7.99 21.29 -9.99
N LYS A 371 8.81 20.93 -11.00
CA LYS A 371 9.69 19.77 -10.93
C LYS A 371 11.05 20.21 -10.39
N VAL A 372 11.40 19.68 -9.22
CA VAL A 372 12.63 20.02 -8.48
C VAL A 372 13.83 19.26 -9.05
N ALA A 373 13.67 17.96 -9.32
CA ALA A 373 14.75 17.12 -9.83
C ALA A 373 14.20 15.94 -10.65
N SER A 374 15.09 15.37 -11.48
CA SER A 374 14.96 14.02 -12.03
C SER A 374 16.15 13.19 -11.51
N PHE A 375 15.96 11.89 -11.37
CA PHE A 375 17.01 10.96 -10.92
C PHE A 375 16.86 9.60 -11.61
N GLU A 376 17.89 8.77 -11.50
CA GLU A 376 17.95 7.43 -12.09
C GLU A 376 18.71 6.47 -11.16
N PHE A 377 18.23 5.23 -11.10
CA PHE A 377 18.85 4.10 -10.41
C PHE A 377 19.12 2.98 -11.41
N ASP A 378 20.09 2.11 -11.12
CA ASP A 378 20.41 0.96 -11.99
C ASP A 378 19.28 -0.06 -12.13
N SER A 379 18.36 -0.06 -11.16
CA SER A 379 17.27 -1.03 -11.03
C SER A 379 15.97 -0.31 -10.68
N GLY A 380 14.87 -0.75 -11.31
CA GLY A 380 13.59 -0.09 -11.20
C GLY A 380 12.73 -0.48 -10.01
N PHE A 381 11.61 0.23 -9.84
CA PHE A 381 10.76 0.17 -8.66
C PHE A 381 9.31 -0.22 -9.01
N GLN A 382 8.80 -1.24 -8.33
CA GLN A 382 7.37 -1.59 -8.29
C GLN A 382 6.80 -1.34 -6.88
N ALA A 383 7.63 -1.55 -5.86
CA ALA A 383 7.29 -1.29 -4.47
C ALA A 383 7.30 0.21 -4.19
N SER A 384 6.44 0.63 -3.25
CA SER A 384 6.40 2.02 -2.80
C SER A 384 7.47 2.27 -1.72
N PRO A 385 8.03 3.48 -1.61
CA PRO A 385 8.97 3.80 -0.55
C PRO A 385 8.36 3.72 0.86
N ALA A 386 9.21 3.51 1.85
CA ALA A 386 8.90 3.75 3.27
C ALA A 386 9.80 4.86 3.81
N ILE A 387 9.30 5.66 4.75
CA ILE A 387 10.07 6.75 5.37
C ILE A 387 10.08 6.55 6.89
N SER A 388 11.25 6.70 7.50
CA SER A 388 11.44 6.67 8.96
C SER A 388 12.49 7.71 9.33
N GLY A 389 12.11 8.68 10.17
CA GLY A 389 12.94 9.86 10.44
C GLY A 389 13.26 10.63 9.14
N ASN A 390 14.55 10.87 8.88
CA ASN A 390 15.05 11.51 7.64
C ASN A 390 15.59 10.50 6.62
N LYS A 391 15.20 9.22 6.74
CA LYS A 391 15.62 8.15 5.84
C LYS A 391 14.46 7.69 4.97
N MET A 392 14.74 7.45 3.70
CA MET A 392 13.80 6.82 2.77
C MET A 392 14.36 5.46 2.35
N PHE A 393 13.53 4.43 2.48
CA PHE A 393 13.87 3.06 2.14
C PHE A 393 13.18 2.65 0.85
N LEU A 394 13.98 2.19 -0.10
CA LEU A 394 13.52 1.80 -1.43
C LEU A 394 13.78 0.32 -1.66
N ARG A 395 12.83 -0.35 -2.30
CA ARG A 395 12.98 -1.73 -2.77
C ARG A 395 12.90 -1.77 -4.30
N SER A 396 14.05 -1.83 -4.94
CA SER A 396 14.13 -2.05 -6.39
C SER A 396 13.85 -3.52 -6.72
N ILE A 397 13.92 -3.89 -8.00
CA ILE A 397 13.79 -5.29 -8.42
C ILE A 397 14.85 -6.17 -7.74
N THR A 398 16.07 -5.65 -7.55
CA THR A 398 17.28 -6.39 -7.18
C THR A 398 17.87 -6.04 -5.82
N ASP A 399 17.53 -4.88 -5.25
CA ASP A 399 18.22 -4.32 -4.08
C ASP A 399 17.26 -3.61 -3.11
N LEU A 400 17.72 -3.48 -1.86
CA LEU A 400 17.20 -2.53 -0.88
C LEU A 400 18.18 -1.37 -0.73
N TYR A 401 17.64 -0.16 -0.62
CA TYR A 401 18.40 1.07 -0.43
C TYR A 401 17.94 1.79 0.83
N CYS A 402 18.87 2.45 1.51
CA CYS A 402 18.58 3.56 2.41
C CYS A 402 19.12 4.85 1.80
N ILE A 403 18.22 5.81 1.62
CA ILE A 403 18.51 7.14 1.14
C ILE A 403 18.47 8.11 2.33
N GLU A 404 19.56 8.83 2.57
CA GLU A 404 19.71 9.80 3.66
C GLU A 404 20.63 10.92 3.17
N ALA A 405 20.35 12.18 3.56
CA ALA A 405 21.28 13.28 3.30
C ALA A 405 22.57 13.08 4.11
N GLU A 406 23.71 13.55 3.59
CA GLU A 406 24.99 13.54 4.31
C GLU A 406 24.97 14.35 5.61
#